data_AF-A0A7S1H5Y4-F1
#
_entry.id   AF-A0A7S1H5Y4-F1
#
_cell.length_a   1.000
_cell.length_b   1.000
_cell.length_c   1.000
_cell.angle_alpha   90.00
_cell.angle_beta   90.00
_cell.angle_gamma   90.00
#
_symmetry.space_group_name_H-M   'P 1'
#
loop_
_entity.id
_entity.type
_entity.pdbx_description
1 polymer ?
#
loop_
_entity_poly.entity_id
_entity_poly.type
_entity_poly.pdbx_seq_one_letter_code
_entity_poly.pdbx_strand_id
1 'polypeptide(L)'
;VLYPFAKRYDTCPERNYWIMKPAGSSRGRGIFVFNDISAVSYTEVVIVQRYVDRPMLLDGYKFDLRLYVCVTSMNPLECFIYKKGFGRLSSEVYSTDPKDMANKYIHLTNSSINRHNPNSVQRMAIRQDKQLEGGSKISLDYLWKRLASDGIDTKQLWLKIKQVVLKTLYCVQDSVPGHPNSFELFGFDVLIDQDCKPWLIEVNASPALSRENELDHTIKNAMVADTIRLVDPPAFDRRIISDVLSKKLTEKARSKWHVNKELAGLVQNALGDLPPRQYGETPRFMGDYECCAPGPEWDAVCKLHKKINSRN
;
A
#
# COMPACT_ATOMS: atom_id res chain seq x y z
N VAL A 1 26.62 7.19 -12.57
CA VAL A 1 25.39 6.37 -12.76
C VAL A 1 24.27 7.17 -13.47
N LEU A 2 24.61 8.10 -14.39
CA LEU A 2 23.63 8.87 -15.20
C LEU A 2 23.55 8.42 -16.67
N TYR A 3 24.41 7.48 -17.09
CA TYR A 3 24.46 6.96 -18.46
C TYR A 3 23.12 6.37 -18.98
N PRO A 4 22.31 5.67 -18.16
CA PRO A 4 20.99 5.19 -18.57
C PRO A 4 19.98 6.32 -18.79
N PHE A 5 20.18 7.48 -18.15
CA PHE A 5 19.31 8.66 -18.27
C PHE A 5 19.53 9.34 -19.63
N ALA A 6 20.80 9.59 -20.01
CA ALA A 6 21.15 10.19 -21.30
C ALA A 6 20.76 9.29 -22.49
N LYS A 7 20.96 7.96 -22.39
CA LYS A 7 20.57 7.04 -23.48
C LYS A 7 19.06 7.01 -23.78
N ARG A 8 18.21 7.33 -22.80
CA ARG A 8 16.75 7.42 -23.00
C ARG A 8 16.30 8.79 -23.52
N TYR A 9 17.11 9.83 -23.30
CA TYR A 9 16.89 11.16 -23.85
C TYR A 9 16.87 11.15 -25.38
N ASP A 10 17.72 10.33 -26.01
CA ASP A 10 17.87 10.28 -27.46
C ASP A 10 16.85 9.40 -28.21
N THR A 11 16.05 8.58 -27.52
CA THR A 11 15.31 7.49 -28.20
C THR A 11 13.78 7.52 -28.03
N CYS A 12 13.19 8.50 -27.34
CA CYS A 12 11.74 8.53 -27.10
C CYS A 12 11.11 9.85 -27.59
N PRO A 13 10.33 9.85 -28.68
CA PRO A 13 9.64 11.04 -29.18
C PRO A 13 8.43 11.46 -28.32
N GLU A 14 8.12 10.74 -27.24
CA GLU A 14 7.07 11.08 -26.27
C GLU A 14 7.59 12.02 -25.16
N ARG A 15 6.67 12.82 -24.58
CA ARG A 15 6.94 13.81 -23.53
C ARG A 15 7.84 13.25 -22.42
N ASN A 16 8.97 13.91 -22.18
CA ASN A 16 10.03 13.45 -21.28
C ASN A 16 9.83 13.93 -19.83
N TYR A 17 8.77 13.48 -19.16
CA TYR A 17 8.50 13.89 -17.78
C TYR A 17 9.04 12.90 -16.73
N TRP A 18 9.66 13.45 -15.70
CA TRP A 18 10.24 12.75 -14.56
C TRP A 18 9.75 13.37 -13.26
N ILE A 19 9.68 12.57 -12.21
CA ILE A 19 9.32 13.03 -10.86
C ILE A 19 10.48 12.74 -9.92
N MET A 20 10.90 13.77 -9.18
CA MET A 20 11.92 13.64 -8.14
C MET A 20 11.23 13.47 -6.79
N LYS A 21 11.70 12.50 -5.99
CA LYS A 21 11.21 12.25 -4.63
C LYS A 21 12.41 12.20 -3.67
N PRO A 22 12.48 13.03 -2.62
CA PRO A 22 13.51 12.91 -1.60
C PRO A 22 13.37 11.58 -0.83
N ALA A 23 14.47 10.87 -0.61
CA ALA A 23 14.45 9.63 0.17
C ALA A 23 14.13 9.91 1.65
N GLY A 24 13.28 9.07 2.25
CA GLY A 24 12.90 9.21 3.66
C GLY A 24 11.93 10.36 3.98
N SER A 25 11.54 11.17 2.99
CA SER A 25 10.45 12.14 3.14
C SER A 25 9.09 11.48 2.97
N SER A 26 8.07 12.09 3.58
CA SER A 26 6.67 11.68 3.47
C SER A 26 5.77 12.88 3.18
N ARG A 27 4.49 12.61 2.85
CA ARG A 27 3.45 13.63 2.63
C ARG A 27 3.67 14.53 1.40
N GLY A 28 4.51 14.07 0.46
CA GLY A 28 4.80 14.76 -0.80
C GLY A 28 5.68 15.99 -0.69
N ARG A 29 6.39 16.19 0.42
CA ARG A 29 7.33 17.32 0.59
C ARG A 29 8.53 17.15 -0.34
N GLY A 30 8.91 18.25 -1.02
CA GLY A 30 10.06 18.28 -1.93
C GLY A 30 9.86 17.52 -3.24
N ILE A 31 8.65 17.01 -3.51
CA ILE A 31 8.33 16.33 -4.77
C ILE A 31 7.97 17.36 -5.83
N PHE A 32 8.62 17.29 -6.99
CA PHE A 32 8.24 18.05 -8.17
C PHE A 32 8.47 17.25 -9.45
N VAL A 33 7.76 17.65 -10.50
CA VAL A 33 7.88 17.07 -11.85
C VAL A 33 8.78 17.98 -12.68
N PHE A 34 9.66 17.38 -13.48
CA PHE A 34 10.61 18.08 -14.33
C PHE A 34 10.76 17.35 -15.67
N ASN A 35 11.26 18.06 -16.68
CA ASN A 35 11.55 17.52 -18.01
C ASN A 35 13.00 17.74 -18.46
N ASP A 36 13.78 18.50 -17.69
CA ASP A 36 15.20 18.72 -17.89
C ASP A 36 15.98 18.32 -16.63
N ILE A 37 16.95 17.43 -16.79
CA ILE A 37 17.82 16.98 -15.70
C ILE A 37 18.73 18.08 -15.19
N SER A 38 19.02 19.10 -15.99
CA SER A 38 19.80 20.26 -15.56
C SER A 38 19.11 21.02 -14.41
N ALA A 39 17.78 20.94 -14.32
CA ALA A 39 16.98 21.55 -13.26
C ALA A 39 17.05 20.77 -11.93
N VAL A 40 17.72 19.61 -11.90
CA VAL A 40 17.80 18.75 -10.73
C VAL A 40 19.09 19.03 -9.95
N SER A 41 18.95 19.67 -8.80
CA SER A 41 20.01 19.82 -7.80
C SER A 41 19.59 19.13 -6.51
N TYR A 42 20.43 18.25 -5.98
CA TYR A 42 20.17 17.53 -4.74
C TYR A 42 21.41 17.42 -3.87
N THR A 43 21.26 17.77 -2.60
CA THR A 43 22.27 17.59 -1.54
C THR A 43 22.05 16.29 -0.75
N GLU A 44 20.92 15.61 -0.99
CA GLU A 44 20.48 14.41 -0.27
C GLU A 44 20.16 13.27 -1.26
N VAL A 45 19.95 12.07 -0.74
CA VAL A 45 19.55 10.91 -1.54
C VAL A 45 18.15 11.17 -2.11
N VAL A 46 18.02 11.11 -3.43
CA VAL A 46 16.75 11.29 -4.15
C VAL A 46 16.47 10.11 -5.07
N ILE A 47 15.19 9.86 -5.32
CA ILE A 47 14.72 8.93 -6.34
C ILE A 47 14.19 9.76 -7.52
N VAL A 48 14.77 9.53 -8.69
CA VAL A 48 14.25 10.03 -9.96
C VAL A 48 13.50 8.90 -10.65
N GLN A 49 12.21 9.10 -10.88
CA GLN A 49 11.32 8.10 -11.46
C GLN A 49 10.64 8.69 -12.71
N ARG A 50 10.41 7.87 -13.74
CA ARG A 50 9.62 8.30 -14.90
C ARG A 50 8.21 8.68 -14.43
N TYR A 51 7.74 9.84 -14.86
CA TYR A 51 6.40 10.30 -14.54
C TYR A 51 5.37 9.57 -15.41
N VAL A 52 4.25 9.17 -14.81
CA VAL A 52 3.08 8.66 -15.55
C VAL A 52 2.29 9.89 -16.00
N ASP A 53 2.52 10.29 -17.25
CA ASP A 53 2.00 11.51 -17.88
C ASP A 53 0.63 11.32 -18.55
N ARG A 54 0.15 10.08 -18.62
CA ARG A 54 -1.20 9.71 -19.07
C ARG A 54 -1.95 8.90 -18.00
N PRO A 55 -2.19 9.46 -16.81
CA PRO A 55 -2.95 8.79 -15.77
C PRO A 55 -4.42 8.64 -16.19
N MET A 56 -5.09 7.61 -15.66
CA MET A 56 -6.55 7.58 -15.66
C MET A 56 -7.07 8.76 -14.84
N LEU A 57 -8.12 9.41 -15.32
CA LEU A 57 -8.71 10.58 -14.70
C LEU A 57 -10.14 10.28 -14.23
N LEU A 58 -10.53 10.89 -13.12
CA LEU A 58 -11.92 10.91 -12.67
C LEU A 58 -12.44 12.34 -12.86
N ASP A 59 -13.37 12.53 -13.80
CA ASP A 59 -13.94 13.84 -14.14
C ASP A 59 -12.87 14.91 -14.44
N GLY A 60 -11.77 14.49 -15.09
CA GLY A 60 -10.62 15.35 -15.42
C GLY A 60 -9.58 15.51 -14.32
N TYR A 61 -9.76 14.92 -13.14
CA TYR A 61 -8.81 15.01 -12.03
C TYR A 61 -7.95 13.76 -11.93
N LYS A 62 -6.67 13.94 -11.64
CA LYS A 62 -5.76 12.83 -11.38
C LYS A 62 -6.11 12.20 -10.04
N PHE A 63 -6.03 10.88 -9.95
CA PHE A 63 -6.19 10.19 -8.67
C PHE A 63 -5.19 9.06 -8.50
N ASP A 64 -4.94 8.68 -7.26
CA ASP A 64 -4.28 7.43 -6.90
C ASP A 64 -5.18 6.62 -5.95
N LEU A 65 -4.86 5.34 -5.80
CA LEU A 65 -5.51 4.43 -4.86
C LEU A 65 -4.63 4.22 -3.62
N ARG A 66 -5.24 4.39 -2.44
CA ARG A 66 -4.74 3.86 -1.17
C ARG A 66 -5.44 2.54 -0.87
N LEU A 67 -4.70 1.45 -1.00
CA LEU A 67 -5.12 0.08 -0.69
C LEU A 67 -4.52 -0.36 0.63
N TYR A 68 -5.23 -1.21 1.37
CA TYR A 68 -4.74 -1.79 2.62
C TYR A 68 -4.52 -3.28 2.44
N VAL A 69 -3.30 -3.74 2.75
CA VAL A 69 -2.89 -5.14 2.58
C VAL A 69 -2.36 -5.65 3.91
N CYS A 70 -3.07 -6.61 4.51
CA CYS A 70 -2.62 -7.28 5.72
C CYS A 70 -1.80 -8.51 5.33
N VAL A 71 -0.56 -8.57 5.83
CA VAL A 71 0.31 -9.74 5.66
C VAL A 71 0.50 -10.37 7.02
N THR A 72 0.13 -11.65 7.14
CA THR A 72 0.21 -12.41 8.41
C THR A 72 1.37 -13.40 8.41
N SER A 73 1.95 -13.68 7.24
CA SER A 73 3.18 -14.42 7.08
C SER A 73 3.86 -14.02 5.78
N MET A 74 5.18 -13.80 5.80
CA MET A 74 5.98 -13.52 4.60
C MET A 74 6.53 -14.80 3.96
N ASN A 75 6.79 -15.84 4.77
CA ASN A 75 7.36 -17.09 4.32
C ASN A 75 6.83 -18.28 5.15
N PRO A 76 5.88 -19.06 4.62
CA PRO A 76 5.23 -18.91 3.31
C PRO A 76 4.33 -17.65 3.25
N LEU A 77 4.18 -17.04 2.08
CA LEU A 77 3.40 -15.80 1.94
C LEU A 77 1.91 -16.05 2.20
N GLU A 78 1.37 -15.30 3.15
CA GLU A 78 -0.04 -15.22 3.46
C GLU A 78 -0.49 -13.76 3.59
N CYS A 79 -1.32 -13.32 2.65
CA CYS A 79 -1.71 -11.93 2.55
C CYS A 79 -3.16 -11.74 2.09
N PHE A 80 -3.75 -10.65 2.57
CA PHE A 80 -5.15 -10.31 2.41
C PHE A 80 -5.26 -8.83 2.00
N ILE A 81 -6.04 -8.55 0.95
CA ILE A 81 -6.33 -7.18 0.53
C ILE A 81 -7.69 -6.75 1.08
N TYR A 82 -7.76 -5.57 1.71
CA TYR A 82 -9.03 -5.01 2.15
C TYR A 82 -9.77 -4.45 0.94
N LYS A 83 -11.01 -4.88 0.70
CA LYS A 83 -11.81 -4.45 -0.47
C LYS A 83 -12.14 -2.96 -0.45
N LYS A 84 -12.16 -2.35 0.74
CA LYS A 84 -12.40 -0.92 0.96
C LYS A 84 -11.08 -0.16 1.05
N GLY A 85 -11.11 1.11 0.68
CA GLY A 85 -9.95 1.98 0.69
C GLY A 85 -10.32 3.36 0.16
N PHE A 86 -9.33 4.09 -0.33
CA PHE A 86 -9.54 5.47 -0.78
C PHE A 86 -9.03 5.71 -2.19
N GLY A 87 -9.84 6.39 -3.00
CA GLY A 87 -9.34 7.18 -4.13
C GLY A 87 -8.95 8.57 -3.63
N ARG A 88 -7.73 9.02 -3.92
CA ARG A 88 -7.23 10.34 -3.53
C ARG A 88 -7.05 11.18 -4.78
N LEU A 89 -7.81 12.26 -4.89
CA LEU A 89 -7.84 13.14 -6.05
C LEU A 89 -6.89 14.33 -5.89
N SER A 90 -6.39 14.80 -7.03
CA SER A 90 -5.85 16.15 -7.19
C SER A 90 -6.96 17.19 -6.96
N SER A 91 -6.58 18.39 -6.55
CA SER A 91 -7.54 19.50 -6.35
C SER A 91 -7.69 20.38 -7.59
N GLU A 92 -6.82 20.22 -8.58
CA GLU A 92 -6.87 20.88 -9.87
C GLU A 92 -7.03 19.86 -11.00
N VAL A 93 -7.61 20.31 -12.12
CA VAL A 93 -7.79 19.50 -13.34
C VAL A 93 -6.44 19.11 -13.90
N TYR A 94 -6.33 17.88 -14.38
CA TYR A 94 -5.09 17.37 -14.94
C TYR A 94 -4.71 18.10 -16.23
N SER A 95 -3.48 18.61 -16.26
CA SER A 95 -2.89 19.28 -17.41
C SER A 95 -1.45 18.79 -17.58
N THR A 96 -0.97 18.79 -18.81
CA THR A 96 0.42 18.49 -19.17
C THR A 96 1.07 19.64 -19.93
N ASP A 97 0.41 20.80 -19.95
CA ASP A 97 0.96 22.03 -20.50
C ASP A 97 2.22 22.41 -19.69
N PRO A 98 3.31 22.83 -20.35
CA PRO A 98 4.56 23.15 -19.66
C PRO A 98 4.42 24.14 -18.48
N LYS A 99 3.48 25.10 -18.60
CA LYS A 99 3.16 26.09 -17.55
C LYS A 99 2.56 25.46 -16.28
N ASP A 100 1.91 24.31 -16.42
CA ASP A 100 1.16 23.65 -15.35
C ASP A 100 1.98 22.55 -14.66
N MET A 101 3.08 22.10 -15.28
CA MET A 101 3.90 20.99 -14.78
C MET A 101 4.50 21.22 -13.38
N ALA A 102 4.75 22.48 -13.01
CA ALA A 102 5.23 22.85 -11.69
C ALA A 102 4.10 22.90 -10.63
N ASN A 103 2.83 22.88 -11.05
CA ASN A 103 1.69 22.97 -10.15
C ASN A 103 1.43 21.63 -9.43
N LYS A 104 1.92 21.53 -8.20
CA LYS A 104 1.76 20.36 -7.35
C LYS A 104 0.29 19.94 -7.11
N TYR A 105 -0.67 20.86 -7.19
CA TYR A 105 -2.09 20.57 -6.97
C TYR A 105 -2.75 19.84 -8.14
N ILE A 106 -2.08 19.82 -9.30
CA ILE A 106 -2.44 19.01 -10.48
C ILE A 106 -1.81 17.62 -10.38
N HIS A 107 -0.51 17.59 -10.06
CA HIS A 107 0.30 16.40 -10.28
C HIS A 107 0.45 15.49 -9.05
N LEU A 108 0.17 16.01 -7.84
CA LEU A 108 0.23 15.28 -6.58
C LEU A 108 -1.16 15.14 -5.95
N THR A 109 -1.46 13.94 -5.49
CA THR A 109 -2.78 13.51 -5.00
C THR A 109 -2.82 13.37 -3.47
N ASN A 110 -1.70 13.55 -2.77
CA ASN A 110 -1.64 13.47 -1.32
C ASN A 110 -2.58 14.50 -0.68
N SER A 111 -3.43 14.05 0.24
CA SER A 111 -4.39 14.92 0.95
C SER A 111 -3.70 16.05 1.71
N SER A 112 -2.51 15.82 2.26
CA SER A 112 -1.71 16.83 2.95
C SER A 112 -1.31 18.00 2.05
N ILE A 113 -1.10 17.77 0.75
CA ILE A 113 -0.79 18.85 -0.21
C ILE A 113 -2.09 19.54 -0.61
N ASN A 114 -3.08 18.77 -1.04
CA ASN A 114 -4.30 19.30 -1.61
C ASN A 114 -5.19 20.05 -0.59
N ARG A 115 -5.09 19.72 0.71
CA ARG A 115 -5.76 20.47 1.79
C ARG A 115 -5.30 21.93 1.89
N HIS A 116 -4.07 22.22 1.47
CA HIS A 116 -3.52 23.58 1.48
C HIS A 116 -3.73 24.31 0.15
N ASN A 117 -4.49 23.75 -0.80
CA ASN A 117 -4.84 24.48 -2.02
C ASN A 117 -5.88 25.56 -1.68
N PRO A 118 -5.56 26.86 -1.81
CA PRO A 118 -6.50 27.94 -1.50
C PRO A 118 -7.77 27.90 -2.37
N ASN A 119 -7.70 27.31 -3.56
CA ASN A 119 -8.83 27.23 -4.50
C ASN A 119 -9.72 25.98 -4.31
N SER A 120 -9.38 25.11 -3.35
CA SER A 120 -10.09 23.83 -3.14
C SER A 120 -11.51 24.04 -2.57
N VAL A 121 -11.65 24.97 -1.63
CA VAL A 121 -12.93 25.26 -0.95
C VAL A 121 -13.99 25.76 -1.93
N GLN A 122 -13.59 26.60 -2.89
CA GLN A 122 -14.52 27.21 -3.85
C GLN A 122 -15.04 26.21 -4.89
N ARG A 123 -14.25 25.18 -5.25
CA ARG A 123 -14.66 24.15 -6.22
C ARG A 123 -15.39 22.96 -5.61
N MET A 124 -15.14 22.64 -4.34
CA MET A 124 -15.93 21.62 -3.63
C MET A 124 -17.36 22.08 -3.38
N ALA A 125 -17.59 23.39 -3.16
CA ALA A 125 -18.93 23.97 -3.07
C ALA A 125 -19.75 23.86 -4.37
N ILE A 126 -19.08 23.76 -5.53
CA ILE A 126 -19.73 23.59 -6.85
C ILE A 126 -20.13 22.12 -7.07
N ARG A 127 -19.45 21.17 -6.42
CA ARG A 127 -19.78 19.74 -6.51
C ARG A 127 -20.91 19.42 -5.53
N GLN A 128 -22.17 19.59 -5.97
CA GLN A 128 -23.39 19.23 -5.21
C GLN A 128 -23.56 17.72 -4.91
N ASP A 129 -22.50 16.92 -5.02
CA ASP A 129 -22.57 15.50 -4.73
C ASP A 129 -22.25 15.27 -3.24
N LYS A 130 -23.29 15.01 -2.44
CA LYS A 130 -23.20 14.75 -0.99
C LYS A 130 -22.25 13.60 -0.64
N GLN A 131 -21.85 12.76 -1.61
CA GLN A 131 -20.90 11.67 -1.38
C GLN A 131 -19.42 12.10 -1.37
N LEU A 132 -19.12 13.37 -1.65
CA LEU A 132 -17.77 13.96 -1.52
C LEU A 132 -17.50 14.53 -0.11
N GLU A 133 -18.23 14.08 0.92
CA GLU A 133 -18.09 14.47 2.33
C GLU A 133 -16.65 14.38 2.89
N GLY A 134 -15.71 13.74 2.18
CA GLY A 134 -14.29 13.63 2.52
C GLY A 134 -13.33 14.64 1.87
N GLY A 135 -13.82 15.61 1.10
CA GLY A 135 -12.97 16.55 0.35
C GLY A 135 -12.34 15.92 -0.90
N SER A 136 -11.00 15.91 -1.04
CA SER A 136 -10.31 15.31 -2.20
C SER A 136 -10.15 13.78 -2.09
N LYS A 137 -11.00 13.13 -1.30
CA LYS A 137 -10.94 11.71 -0.97
C LYS A 137 -12.32 11.09 -1.19
N ILE A 138 -12.35 9.96 -1.88
CA ILE A 138 -13.56 9.18 -2.17
C ILE A 138 -13.36 7.72 -1.73
N SER A 139 -14.46 7.01 -1.48
CA SER A 139 -14.39 5.57 -1.25
C SER A 139 -14.02 4.83 -2.55
N LEU A 140 -13.34 3.68 -2.41
CA LEU A 140 -13.13 2.79 -3.56
C LEU A 140 -14.46 2.31 -4.15
N ASP A 141 -15.48 2.05 -3.32
CA ASP A 141 -16.80 1.62 -3.81
C ASP A 141 -17.43 2.65 -4.75
N TYR A 142 -17.34 3.94 -4.42
CA TYR A 142 -17.80 5.03 -5.28
C TYR A 142 -16.96 5.10 -6.56
N LEU A 143 -15.63 5.05 -6.43
CA LEU A 143 -14.72 5.09 -7.56
C LEU A 143 -15.01 3.95 -8.55
N TRP A 144 -15.20 2.72 -8.06
CA TRP A 144 -15.50 1.57 -8.91
C TRP A 144 -16.84 1.71 -9.63
N LYS A 145 -17.86 2.23 -8.96
CA LYS A 145 -19.15 2.51 -9.62
C LYS A 145 -18.99 3.55 -10.73
N ARG A 146 -18.24 4.62 -10.48
CA ARG A 146 -18.01 5.67 -11.47
C ARG A 146 -17.20 5.16 -12.67
N LEU A 147 -16.10 4.45 -12.43
CA LEU A 147 -15.31 3.86 -13.53
C LEU A 147 -16.11 2.83 -14.34
N ALA A 148 -16.94 2.01 -13.68
CA ALA A 148 -17.82 1.08 -14.37
C ALA A 148 -18.86 1.82 -15.25
N SER A 149 -19.38 2.96 -14.79
CA SER A 149 -20.29 3.79 -15.60
C SER A 149 -19.61 4.39 -16.85
N ASP A 150 -18.28 4.56 -16.81
CA ASP A 150 -17.46 4.97 -17.95
C ASP A 150 -17.02 3.79 -18.84
N GLY A 151 -17.56 2.58 -18.61
CA GLY A 151 -17.29 1.39 -19.42
C GLY A 151 -16.01 0.63 -19.05
N ILE A 152 -15.35 0.96 -17.93
CA ILE A 152 -14.15 0.28 -17.47
C ILE A 152 -14.52 -1.05 -16.80
N ASP A 153 -13.87 -2.15 -17.20
CA ASP A 153 -13.98 -3.44 -16.50
C ASP A 153 -13.19 -3.39 -15.18
N THR A 154 -13.90 -2.99 -14.11
CA THR A 154 -13.33 -2.86 -12.77
C THR A 154 -12.92 -4.18 -12.14
N LYS A 155 -13.54 -5.31 -12.55
CA LYS A 155 -13.16 -6.64 -12.05
C LYS A 155 -11.79 -7.04 -12.60
N GLN A 156 -11.57 -6.87 -13.90
CA GLN A 156 -10.26 -7.11 -14.51
C GLN A 156 -9.19 -6.16 -13.97
N LEU A 157 -9.54 -4.88 -13.77
CA LEU A 157 -8.63 -3.92 -13.17
C LEU A 157 -8.23 -4.32 -11.73
N TRP A 158 -9.17 -4.79 -10.92
CA TRP A 158 -8.90 -5.30 -9.57
C TRP A 158 -7.94 -6.50 -9.59
N LEU A 159 -8.12 -7.45 -10.52
CA LEU A 159 -7.19 -8.57 -10.70
C LEU A 159 -5.76 -8.09 -11.03
N LYS A 160 -5.62 -7.10 -11.93
CA LYS A 160 -4.31 -6.50 -12.23
C LYS A 160 -3.69 -5.82 -11.00
N ILE A 161 -4.49 -5.16 -10.17
CA ILE A 161 -4.05 -4.54 -8.92
C ILE A 161 -3.55 -5.62 -7.94
N LYS A 162 -4.29 -6.71 -7.74
CA LYS A 162 -3.86 -7.85 -6.91
C LYS A 162 -2.52 -8.42 -7.40
N GLN A 163 -2.31 -8.52 -8.72
CA GLN A 163 -1.02 -8.94 -9.26
C GLN A 163 0.14 -7.98 -8.92
N VAL A 164 -0.11 -6.67 -8.89
CA VAL A 164 0.91 -5.69 -8.45
C VAL A 164 1.29 -5.94 -7.00
N VAL A 165 0.30 -6.11 -6.11
CA VAL A 165 0.53 -6.42 -4.69
C VAL A 165 1.33 -7.72 -4.52
N LEU A 166 0.88 -8.81 -5.15
CA LEU A 166 1.51 -10.13 -5.03
C LEU A 166 2.93 -10.15 -5.58
N LYS A 167 3.19 -9.55 -6.75
CA LYS A 167 4.55 -9.45 -7.31
C LYS A 167 5.46 -8.61 -6.42
N THR A 168 4.94 -7.55 -5.80
CA THR A 168 5.70 -6.71 -4.87
C THR A 168 6.14 -7.50 -3.65
N LEU A 169 5.22 -8.25 -3.03
CA LEU A 169 5.52 -9.09 -1.86
C LEU A 169 6.43 -10.27 -2.23
N TYR A 170 6.25 -10.87 -3.41
CA TYR A 170 7.11 -11.94 -3.93
C TYR A 170 8.58 -11.50 -3.97
N CYS A 171 8.85 -10.29 -4.47
CA CYS A 171 10.21 -9.77 -4.62
C CYS A 171 10.99 -9.62 -3.30
N VAL A 172 10.30 -9.60 -2.16
CA VAL A 172 10.92 -9.42 -0.84
C VAL A 172 10.77 -10.63 0.07
N GLN A 173 10.04 -11.67 -0.35
CA GLN A 173 9.71 -12.81 0.52
C GLN A 173 10.94 -13.54 1.06
N ASP A 174 12.00 -13.67 0.27
CA ASP A 174 13.23 -14.36 0.66
C ASP A 174 14.13 -13.48 1.54
N SER A 175 13.97 -12.16 1.45
CA SER A 175 14.73 -11.18 2.24
C SER A 175 14.11 -10.92 3.61
N VAL A 176 12.80 -11.17 3.77
CA VAL A 176 12.09 -10.97 5.03
C VAL A 176 11.96 -12.32 5.73
N PRO A 177 12.70 -12.55 6.83
CA PRO A 177 12.60 -13.81 7.56
C PRO A 177 11.18 -14.01 8.08
N GLY A 178 10.72 -15.26 8.05
CA GLY A 178 9.46 -15.64 8.68
C GLY A 178 9.55 -15.40 10.20
N HIS A 179 8.73 -14.48 10.70
CA HIS A 179 8.59 -14.25 12.13
C HIS A 179 7.23 -14.79 12.60
N PRO A 180 7.21 -15.79 13.50
CA PRO A 180 5.95 -16.28 14.05
C PRO A 180 5.26 -15.15 14.84
N ASN A 181 3.93 -15.16 14.84
CA ASN A 181 3.09 -14.20 15.57
C ASN A 181 3.34 -12.73 15.18
N SER A 182 3.72 -12.48 13.92
CA SER A 182 3.90 -11.14 13.38
C SER A 182 2.91 -10.92 12.25
N PHE A 183 2.32 -9.73 12.19
CA PHE A 183 1.54 -9.29 11.05
C PHE A 183 1.84 -7.83 10.79
N GLU A 184 1.65 -7.39 9.56
CA GLU A 184 1.84 -6.00 9.16
C GLU A 184 0.69 -5.56 8.27
N LEU A 185 0.18 -4.35 8.51
CA LEU A 185 -0.85 -3.73 7.68
C LEU A 185 -0.20 -2.66 6.80
N PHE A 186 0.03 -2.99 5.53
CA PHE A 186 0.64 -2.10 4.57
C PHE A 186 -0.38 -1.20 3.88
N GLY A 187 0.02 0.05 3.62
CA GLY A 187 -0.67 0.96 2.71
C GLY A 187 -0.01 0.95 1.33
N PHE A 188 -0.65 0.36 0.34
CA PHE A 188 -0.19 0.38 -1.05
C PHE A 188 -0.74 1.60 -1.79
N ASP A 189 0.15 2.34 -2.44
CA ASP A 189 -0.21 3.47 -3.29
C ASP A 189 -0.08 3.05 -4.74
N VAL A 190 -1.21 2.99 -5.45
CA VAL A 190 -1.28 2.51 -6.83
C VAL A 190 -1.88 3.59 -7.72
N LEU A 191 -1.21 3.90 -8.82
CA LEU A 191 -1.72 4.78 -9.87
C LEU A 191 -2.19 3.94 -11.05
N ILE A 192 -3.32 4.28 -11.66
CA ILE A 192 -3.80 3.62 -12.88
C ILE A 192 -3.56 4.57 -14.05
N ASP A 193 -3.01 4.08 -15.15
CA ASP A 193 -2.89 4.85 -16.39
C ASP A 193 -4.14 4.74 -17.27
N GLN A 194 -4.19 5.55 -18.33
CA GLN A 194 -5.29 5.58 -19.28
C GLN A 194 -5.58 4.23 -19.97
N ASP A 195 -4.61 3.31 -19.99
CA ASP A 195 -4.72 1.99 -20.63
C ASP A 195 -5.13 0.91 -19.61
N CYS A 196 -5.66 1.32 -18.45
CA CYS A 196 -6.07 0.44 -17.35
C CYS A 196 -4.92 -0.43 -16.83
N LYS A 197 -3.70 0.10 -16.81
CA LYS A 197 -2.54 -0.56 -16.21
C LYS A 197 -2.25 0.06 -14.83
N PRO A 198 -2.25 -0.76 -13.76
CA PRO A 198 -1.85 -0.30 -12.44
C PRO A 198 -0.32 -0.24 -12.31
N TRP A 199 0.15 0.83 -11.68
CA TRP A 199 1.54 1.13 -11.37
C TRP A 199 1.71 1.25 -9.86
N LEU A 200 2.64 0.49 -9.28
CA LEU A 200 3.05 0.68 -7.90
C LEU A 200 3.80 2.02 -7.77
N ILE A 201 3.37 2.86 -6.83
CA ILE A 201 4.02 4.15 -6.54
C ILE A 201 4.88 4.05 -5.29
N GLU A 202 4.33 3.53 -4.21
CA GLU A 202 5.02 3.28 -2.94
C GLU A 202 4.27 2.25 -2.10
N VAL A 203 4.98 1.65 -1.13
CA VAL A 203 4.40 0.81 -0.08
C VAL A 203 4.76 1.44 1.27
N ASN A 204 3.73 1.76 2.04
CA ASN A 204 3.86 2.36 3.37
C ASN A 204 3.73 1.25 4.43
N ALA A 205 4.79 0.99 5.19
CA ALA A 205 4.74 0.08 6.34
C ALA A 205 3.82 0.59 7.45
N SER A 206 3.79 1.91 7.68
CA SER A 206 2.90 2.54 8.67
C SER A 206 1.91 3.47 7.97
N PRO A 207 0.83 2.96 7.37
CA PRO A 207 -0.18 3.81 6.76
C PRO A 207 -0.87 4.66 7.82
N ALA A 208 -1.10 5.95 7.53
CA ALA A 208 -1.73 6.86 8.48
C ALA A 208 -3.17 6.43 8.82
N LEU A 209 -3.40 6.08 10.08
CA LEU A 209 -4.72 5.69 10.62
C LEU A 209 -5.48 6.86 11.29
N SER A 210 -4.98 8.10 11.16
CA SER A 210 -5.72 9.29 11.61
C SER A 210 -7.07 9.40 10.90
N ARG A 211 -8.07 9.94 11.59
CA ARG A 211 -9.42 10.10 11.06
C ARG A 211 -9.73 11.59 11.01
N GLU A 212 -9.76 12.15 9.79
CA GLU A 212 -9.93 13.59 9.58
C GLU A 212 -11.35 13.95 9.11
N ASN A 213 -12.11 12.97 8.62
CA ASN A 213 -13.48 13.13 8.14
C ASN A 213 -14.28 11.83 8.35
N GLU A 214 -15.60 11.89 8.17
CA GLU A 214 -16.50 10.75 8.36
C GLU A 214 -16.11 9.53 7.50
N LEU A 215 -15.69 9.76 6.26
CA LEU A 215 -15.24 8.69 5.37
C LEU A 215 -14.02 7.93 5.94
N ASP A 216 -13.04 8.65 6.53
CA ASP A 216 -11.93 8.03 7.24
C ASP A 216 -12.43 7.23 8.45
N HIS A 217 -13.38 7.76 9.23
CA HIS A 217 -13.96 7.05 10.36
C HIS A 217 -14.62 5.74 9.93
N THR A 218 -15.47 5.77 8.91
CA THR A 218 -16.19 4.58 8.41
C THR A 218 -15.22 3.50 7.95
N ILE A 219 -14.27 3.83 7.07
CA ILE A 219 -13.40 2.84 6.45
C ILE A 219 -12.33 2.36 7.43
N LYS A 220 -11.65 3.25 8.15
CA LYS A 220 -10.51 2.86 9.00
C LYS A 220 -10.94 2.14 10.27
N ASN A 221 -12.05 2.53 10.90
CA ASN A 221 -12.53 1.84 12.09
C ASN A 221 -12.92 0.39 11.76
N ALA A 222 -13.67 0.19 10.67
CA ALA A 222 -14.05 -1.14 10.20
C ALA A 222 -12.81 -1.97 9.83
N MET A 223 -11.89 -1.40 9.06
CA MET A 223 -10.65 -2.06 8.66
C MET A 223 -9.81 -2.49 9.86
N VAL A 224 -9.59 -1.62 10.84
CA VAL A 224 -8.81 -1.97 12.04
C VAL A 224 -9.50 -3.09 12.82
N ALA A 225 -10.82 -3.00 13.03
CA ALA A 225 -11.58 -4.05 13.71
C ALA A 225 -11.49 -5.40 12.97
N ASP A 226 -11.66 -5.38 11.65
CA ASP A 226 -11.54 -6.58 10.81
C ASP A 226 -10.12 -7.12 10.81
N THR A 227 -9.09 -6.26 10.86
CA THR A 227 -7.68 -6.69 10.92
C THR A 227 -7.40 -7.46 12.20
N ILE A 228 -7.87 -6.97 13.35
CA ILE A 228 -7.69 -7.67 14.63
C ILE A 228 -8.45 -9.01 14.62
N ARG A 229 -9.65 -9.06 14.05
CA ARG A 229 -10.42 -10.31 13.91
C ARG A 229 -9.81 -11.30 12.91
N LEU A 230 -9.17 -10.79 11.85
CA LEU A 230 -8.47 -11.59 10.84
C LEU A 230 -7.22 -12.25 11.43
N VAL A 231 -6.45 -11.48 12.21
CA VAL A 231 -5.27 -11.98 12.92
C VAL A 231 -5.66 -12.94 14.03
N ASP A 232 -6.81 -12.70 14.68
CA ASP A 232 -7.34 -13.48 15.82
C ASP A 232 -6.26 -13.74 16.88
N PRO A 233 -5.65 -12.68 17.46
CA PRO A 233 -4.56 -12.86 18.40
C PRO A 233 -5.04 -13.68 19.60
N PRO A 234 -4.30 -14.74 20.00
CA PRO A 234 -4.72 -15.61 21.07
C PRO A 234 -4.88 -14.82 22.37
N ALA A 235 -5.90 -15.15 23.15
CA ALA A 235 -6.02 -14.66 24.51
C ALA A 235 -4.81 -15.16 25.32
N PHE A 236 -4.25 -14.30 26.16
CA PHE A 236 -3.14 -14.69 27.03
C PHE A 236 -3.27 -14.09 28.43
N ASP A 237 -2.86 -14.86 29.45
CA ASP A 237 -2.73 -14.33 30.81
C ASP A 237 -1.44 -13.52 30.93
N ARG A 238 -1.60 -12.21 31.08
CA ARG A 238 -0.49 -11.25 31.22
C ARG A 238 0.45 -11.61 32.38
N ARG A 239 -0.06 -12.18 33.47
CA ARG A 239 0.75 -12.56 34.63
C ARG A 239 1.67 -13.73 34.28
N ILE A 240 1.14 -14.76 33.62
CA ILE A 240 1.93 -15.91 33.18
C ILE A 240 3.02 -15.46 32.19
N ILE A 241 2.67 -14.61 31.22
CA ILE A 241 3.67 -14.05 30.29
C ILE A 241 4.73 -13.22 31.02
N SER A 242 4.33 -12.40 32.00
CA SER A 242 5.26 -11.62 32.82
C SER A 242 6.23 -12.52 33.60
N ASP A 243 5.74 -13.59 34.21
CA ASP A 243 6.56 -14.56 34.94
C ASP A 243 7.53 -15.29 34.00
N VAL A 244 7.05 -15.71 32.83
CA VAL A 244 7.87 -16.32 31.76
C VAL A 244 8.97 -15.37 31.30
N LEU A 245 8.66 -14.10 31.04
CA LEU A 245 9.64 -13.09 30.62
C LEU A 245 10.64 -12.78 31.73
N SER A 246 10.19 -12.71 32.98
CA SER A 246 11.05 -12.46 34.15
C SER A 246 12.04 -13.61 34.38
N LYS A 247 11.57 -14.85 34.27
CA LYS A 247 12.43 -16.06 34.30
C LYS A 247 13.42 -16.06 33.13
N LYS A 248 12.98 -15.72 31.91
CA LYS A 248 13.89 -15.58 30.75
C LYS A 248 14.99 -14.56 31.00
N LEU A 249 14.68 -13.41 31.57
CA LEU A 249 15.68 -12.37 31.84
C LEU A 249 16.73 -12.83 32.86
N THR A 250 16.32 -13.57 33.89
CA THR A 250 17.23 -14.12 34.91
C THR A 250 18.05 -15.32 34.40
N GLU A 251 17.48 -16.18 33.55
CA GLU A 251 18.20 -17.33 32.96
C GLU A 251 19.18 -16.94 31.86
N LYS A 252 18.85 -15.93 31.03
CA LYS A 252 19.74 -15.44 29.95
C LYS A 252 21.05 -14.85 30.51
N ALA A 253 21.05 -14.42 31.76
CA ALA A 253 22.26 -14.00 32.49
C ALA A 253 23.16 -15.19 32.89
N ARG A 254 22.69 -16.44 32.78
CA ARG A 254 23.38 -17.63 33.31
C ARG A 254 23.95 -18.61 32.29
N SER A 255 23.49 -18.71 31.04
CA SER A 255 24.19 -19.36 29.88
C SER A 255 23.32 -19.51 28.61
N LYS A 256 23.93 -19.98 27.50
CA LYS A 256 23.31 -20.24 26.17
C LYS A 256 22.06 -21.12 26.29
N TRP A 257 20.93 -20.56 25.89
CA TRP A 257 19.60 -21.11 26.13
C TRP A 257 19.28 -22.32 25.24
N HIS A 258 18.67 -23.36 25.82
CA HIS A 258 17.91 -24.40 25.13
C HIS A 258 16.44 -24.23 25.53
N VAL A 259 15.52 -24.29 24.57
CA VAL A 259 14.07 -24.23 24.85
C VAL A 259 13.72 -25.46 25.70
N ASN A 260 13.64 -25.30 27.03
CA ASN A 260 13.25 -26.41 27.90
C ASN A 260 11.73 -26.64 27.82
N LYS A 261 11.29 -27.90 27.92
CA LYS A 261 9.88 -28.35 27.89
C LYS A 261 8.98 -27.56 28.84
N GLU A 262 9.52 -27.10 29.96
CA GLU A 262 8.80 -26.33 30.98
C GLU A 262 8.34 -24.97 30.45
N LEU A 263 9.17 -24.28 29.66
CA LEU A 263 8.80 -23.00 29.07
C LEU A 263 7.78 -23.17 27.94
N ALA A 264 7.91 -24.24 27.15
CA ALA A 264 6.91 -24.60 26.15
C ALA A 264 5.56 -24.88 26.81
N GLY A 265 5.54 -25.60 27.94
CA GLY A 265 4.34 -25.82 28.75
C GLY A 265 3.75 -24.53 29.32
N LEU A 266 4.58 -23.60 29.82
CA LEU A 266 4.10 -22.29 30.30
C LEU A 266 3.52 -21.42 29.18
N VAL A 267 4.13 -21.43 27.99
CA VAL A 267 3.63 -20.71 26.81
C VAL A 267 2.31 -21.34 26.34
N GLN A 268 2.21 -22.67 26.32
CA GLN A 268 0.98 -23.36 25.94
C GLN A 268 -0.15 -23.10 26.94
N ASN A 269 0.14 -23.16 28.24
CA ASN A 269 -0.82 -22.80 29.29
C ASN A 269 -1.22 -21.31 29.21
N ALA A 270 -0.30 -20.42 28.81
CA ALA A 270 -0.59 -19.00 28.64
C ALA A 270 -1.46 -18.71 27.41
N LEU A 271 -1.30 -19.47 26.32
CA LEU A 271 -2.01 -19.28 25.04
C LEU A 271 -3.34 -20.04 24.97
N GLY A 272 -3.61 -20.95 25.91
CA GLY A 272 -4.80 -21.79 25.94
C GLY A 272 -4.79 -22.92 24.90
N ASP A 273 -5.92 -23.64 24.80
CA ASP A 273 -6.06 -24.86 23.97
C ASP A 273 -6.34 -24.59 22.48
N LEU A 274 -6.25 -23.34 22.01
CA LEU A 274 -6.47 -23.03 20.59
C LEU A 274 -5.15 -23.16 19.83
N PRO A 275 -4.98 -24.16 18.94
CA PRO A 275 -3.79 -24.23 18.11
C PRO A 275 -3.69 -23.00 17.20
N PRO A 276 -2.49 -22.47 16.95
CA PRO A 276 -2.30 -21.42 15.96
C PRO A 276 -2.86 -21.85 14.61
N ARG A 277 -3.48 -20.91 13.89
CA ARG A 277 -3.96 -21.13 12.53
C ARG A 277 -2.81 -21.63 11.64
N GLN A 278 -3.04 -22.70 10.90
CA GLN A 278 -2.06 -23.24 9.97
C GLN A 278 -2.07 -22.45 8.66
N TYR A 279 -0.95 -22.50 7.93
CA TYR A 279 -0.84 -21.84 6.64
C TYR A 279 -1.93 -22.30 5.68
N GLY A 280 -2.64 -21.35 5.08
CA GLY A 280 -3.70 -21.63 4.10
C GLY A 280 -5.04 -22.02 4.71
N GLU A 281 -5.15 -22.17 6.03
CA GLU A 281 -6.44 -22.24 6.69
C GLU A 281 -7.14 -20.88 6.59
N THR A 282 -8.39 -20.89 6.12
CA THR A 282 -9.22 -19.69 6.04
C THR A 282 -9.43 -19.10 7.44
N PRO A 283 -9.15 -17.80 7.66
CA PRO A 283 -9.43 -17.14 8.93
C PRO A 283 -10.91 -17.23 9.30
N ARG A 284 -11.21 -17.37 10.60
CA ARG A 284 -12.59 -17.44 11.12
C ARG A 284 -13.41 -16.20 10.76
N PHE A 285 -12.76 -15.04 10.76
CA PHE A 285 -13.36 -13.77 10.44
C PHE A 285 -12.47 -13.03 9.45
N MET A 286 -12.99 -12.73 8.27
CA MET A 286 -12.27 -11.94 7.27
C MET A 286 -12.83 -10.53 7.12
N GLY A 287 -14.05 -10.26 7.59
CA GLY A 287 -14.71 -8.98 7.35
C GLY A 287 -14.70 -8.63 5.85
N ASP A 288 -14.20 -7.44 5.51
CA ASP A 288 -14.02 -7.01 4.13
C ASP A 288 -12.66 -7.36 3.48
N TYR A 289 -11.86 -8.23 4.10
CA TYR A 289 -10.68 -8.78 3.46
C TYR A 289 -11.00 -9.83 2.39
N GLU A 290 -10.20 -9.84 1.33
CA GLU A 290 -10.12 -10.90 0.33
C GLU A 290 -8.73 -11.56 0.43
N CYS A 291 -8.67 -12.90 0.41
CA CYS A 291 -7.39 -13.61 0.41
C CYS A 291 -6.70 -13.45 -0.96
N CYS A 292 -5.43 -13.04 -0.94
CA CYS A 292 -4.59 -12.94 -2.13
C CYS A 292 -3.56 -14.07 -2.20
N ALA A 293 -3.01 -14.48 -1.05
CA ALA A 293 -2.11 -15.62 -0.93
C ALA A 293 -2.38 -16.35 0.39
N PRO A 294 -2.39 -17.71 0.40
CA PRO A 294 -2.33 -18.58 -0.79
C PRO A 294 -3.59 -18.47 -1.66
N GLY A 295 -3.46 -18.70 -2.96
CA GLY A 295 -4.58 -18.63 -3.91
C GLY A 295 -4.16 -18.73 -5.38
N PRO A 296 -5.12 -18.83 -6.32
CA PRO A 296 -4.83 -19.00 -7.75
C PRO A 296 -3.95 -17.89 -8.33
N GLU A 297 -4.15 -16.65 -7.90
CA GLU A 297 -3.36 -15.50 -8.34
C GLU A 297 -1.91 -15.58 -7.82
N TRP A 298 -1.72 -16.05 -6.60
CA TRP A 298 -0.39 -16.30 -6.03
C TRP A 298 0.34 -17.42 -6.78
N ASP A 299 -0.36 -18.52 -7.06
CA ASP A 299 0.19 -19.64 -7.83
C ASP A 299 0.64 -19.19 -9.23
N ALA A 300 -0.12 -18.30 -9.87
CA ALA A 300 0.24 -17.73 -11.17
C ALA A 300 1.55 -16.91 -11.09
N VAL A 301 1.75 -16.11 -10.03
CA VAL A 301 2.99 -15.35 -9.81
C VAL A 301 4.17 -16.30 -9.59
N CYS A 302 4.01 -17.32 -8.74
CA CYS A 302 5.02 -18.34 -8.49
C CYS A 302 5.41 -19.11 -9.77
N LYS A 303 4.43 -19.51 -10.59
CA LYS A 303 4.66 -20.18 -11.89
C LYS A 303 5.40 -19.29 -12.87
N LEU A 304 5.05 -18.00 -12.94
CA LEU A 304 5.73 -17.03 -13.80
C LEU A 304 7.21 -16.90 -13.43
N HIS A 305 7.53 -16.80 -12.14
CA HIS A 305 8.92 -16.72 -11.68
C HIS A 305 9.72 -17.98 -12.03
N LYS A 306 9.17 -19.18 -11.76
CA LYS A 306 9.80 -20.46 -12.13
C LYS A 306 10.10 -20.54 -13.63
N LYS A 307 9.17 -20.09 -14.49
CA LYS A 307 9.35 -20.06 -15.95
C LYS A 307 10.42 -19.09 -16.41
N ILE A 308 10.57 -17.94 -15.74
CA ILE A 308 11.63 -16.97 -16.05
C ILE A 308 12.99 -17.55 -15.68
N ASN A 309 13.11 -18.16 -14.49
CA ASN A 309 14.38 -18.72 -14.04
C ASN A 309 14.79 -20.00 -14.76
N SER A 310 13.85 -20.81 -15.25
CA SER A 310 14.17 -22.01 -16.03
C SER A 310 14.63 -21.72 -17.46
N ARG A 311 14.61 -20.46 -17.90
CA ARG A 311 15.04 -20.00 -19.24
C ARG A 311 16.42 -19.33 -19.22
N ASN A 312 16.97 -19.10 -18.03
CA ASN A 312 18.34 -18.63 -17.80
C ASN A 312 19.20 -19.80 -17.34
#